data_AF-A0A535M0G7-F1
#
_entry.id   AF-A0A535M0G7-F1
#
_cell.length_a   1.000
_cell.length_b   1.000
_cell.length_c   1.000
_cell.angle_alpha   90.00
_cell.angle_beta   90.00
_cell.angle_gamma   90.00
#
_symmetry.space_group_name_H-M   'P 1'
#
loop_
_entity.id
_entity.type
_entity.pdbx_description
1 polymer ?
#
loop_
_entity_poly.entity_id
_entity_poly.type
_entity_poly.pdbx_seq_one_letter_code
_entity_poly.pdbx_strand_id
1 'polypeptide(L)' 'MSVERADVTALEVDAVVNAANSQLAGGGGVDGA' A
#
# COMPACT_ATOMS: atom_id res chain seq x y z
N MET A 1 7.10 -17.14 -2.32
CA MET A 1 6.77 -15.88 -3.01
C MET A 1 5.43 -16.08 -3.70
N SER A 2 4.39 -15.42 -3.22
CA SER A 2 3.06 -15.41 -3.84
C SER A 2 2.82 -14.10 -4.57
N VAL A 3 1.89 -14.10 -5.51
CA VAL A 3 1.37 -12.89 -6.16
C VAL A 3 -0.14 -12.94 -6.02
N GLU A 4 -0.72 -11.89 -5.48
CA GLU A 4 -2.12 -11.84 -5.12
C GLU A 4 -2.75 -10.56 -5.64
N ARG A 5 -3.97 -10.68 -6.17
CA ARG A 5 -4.78 -9.53 -6.57
C ARG A 5 -5.81 -9.27 -5.47
N ALA A 6 -5.48 -8.35 -4.58
CA ALA A 6 -6.29 -8.00 -3.42
C ALA A 6 -6.24 -6.48 -3.16
N ASP A 7 -7.11 -6.00 -2.28
CA ASP A 7 -6.96 -4.68 -1.66
C ASP A 7 -5.91 -4.77 -0.55
N VAL A 8 -4.80 -4.05 -0.71
CA VAL A 8 -3.66 -4.11 0.20
C VAL A 8 -3.99 -3.58 1.60
N THR A 9 -5.02 -2.73 1.74
CA THR A 9 -5.44 -2.16 3.03
C THR A 9 -6.13 -3.17 3.94
N ALA A 10 -6.61 -4.29 3.38
CA ALA A 10 -7.37 -5.31 4.08
C ALA A 10 -6.56 -6.59 4.37
N LEU A 11 -5.26 -6.62 4.06
CA LEU A 11 -4.42 -7.80 4.26
C LEU A 11 -3.98 -7.92 5.73
N GLU A 12 -4.17 -9.10 6.30
CA GLU A 12 -3.70 -9.43 7.66
C GLU A 12 -2.23 -9.87 7.61
N VAL A 13 -1.31 -8.90 7.60
CA VAL A 13 0.14 -9.11 7.53
C VAL A 13 0.87 -8.16 8.46
N ASP A 14 2.11 -8.49 8.81
CA ASP A 14 2.90 -7.69 9.77
C ASP A 14 3.22 -6.27 9.28
N ALA A 15 3.41 -6.09 7.97
CA ALA A 15 3.68 -4.81 7.35
C ALA A 15 3.35 -4.80 5.85
N VAL A 16 3.04 -3.60 5.34
CA VAL A 16 2.87 -3.32 3.91
C VAL A 16 3.85 -2.24 3.46
N VAL A 17 4.25 -2.29 2.19
CA VAL A 17 5.08 -1.24 1.57
C VAL A 17 4.18 -0.34 0.74
N ASN A 18 4.20 0.96 1.03
CA ASN A 18 3.41 1.96 0.32
C ASN A 18 4.14 2.49 -0.95
N ALA A 19 3.37 2.76 -2.00
CA ALA A 19 3.83 3.43 -3.22
C ALA A 19 3.72 4.96 -3.07
N ALA A 20 4.49 5.54 -2.15
CA ALA A 20 4.42 6.96 -1.79
C ALA A 20 5.13 7.88 -2.79
N ASN A 21 4.75 9.16 -2.78
CA ASN A 21 5.48 10.23 -3.46
C ASN A 21 6.72 10.71 -2.69
N SER A 22 7.58 11.50 -3.35
CA SER A 22 8.87 11.95 -2.79
C SER A 22 8.77 12.88 -1.58
N GLN A 23 7.62 13.53 -1.36
CA GLN A 23 7.40 14.42 -0.24
C GLN A 23 6.93 13.68 1.01
N LEU A 24 6.59 12.39 0.88
CA LEU A 24 6.01 11.56 1.96
C LEU A 24 4.77 12.20 2.61
N ALA A 25 4.04 13.01 1.84
CA ALA A 25 2.92 13.80 2.32
C ALA A 25 1.55 13.16 2.01
N GLY A 26 1.53 11.87 1.67
CA GLY A 26 0.36 11.16 1.17
C GLY A 26 -0.06 11.62 -0.23
N GLY A 27 -1.14 11.04 -0.75
CA GLY A 27 -1.59 11.31 -2.12
C GLY A 27 -2.93 10.64 -2.45
N GLY A 28 -3.05 10.16 -3.69
CA GLY A 28 -4.17 9.32 -4.13
C GLY A 28 -3.72 7.89 -4.44
N GLY A 29 -4.64 7.01 -4.82
CA GLY A 29 -4.34 5.60 -5.03
C GLY A 29 -4.02 4.89 -3.72
N VAL A 30 -3.07 3.95 -3.72
CA VAL A 30 -2.64 3.19 -2.54
C VAL A 30 -1.95 4.06 -1.48
N ASP A 31 -1.37 5.20 -1.85
CA ASP A 31 -0.78 6.17 -0.90
C ASP A 31 -1.85 6.99 -0.14
N GLY A 32 -3.09 7.00 -0.64
CA GLY A 32 -4.21 7.71 -0.02
C GLY A 32 -5.31 6.80 0.53
N ALA A 33 -5.15 5.49 0.41
CA ALA A 33 -6.07 4.46 0.90
C ALA A 33 -5.63 3.96 2.27
#